data_AF-A0A7C7IEC5-F1
#
_entry.id   AF-A0A7C7IEC5-F1
#
_cell.length_a   1.000
_cell.length_b   1.000
_cell.length_c   1.000
_cell.angle_alpha   90.00
_cell.angle_beta   90.00
_cell.angle_gamma   90.00
#
_symmetry.space_group_name_H-M   'P 1'
#
loop_
_entity.id
_entity.type
_entity.pdbx_description
1 polymer ?
#
loop_
_entity_poly.entity_id
_entity_poly.type
_entity_poly.pdbx_seq_one_letter_code
_entity_poly.pdbx_strand_id
1 'polypeptide(L)'
;MSNATAVKTMTDQGPEYYHYEDTGCEVSPSCLTCPLPQCKYDDPVWFQRHRRLARDLKVWSTMQSERLTADEAAQRFSVTVRTIFRITRRCRDAIMEADGEELLALAAD
;
A
#
# COMPACT_ATOMS: atom_id res chain seq x y z
N MET A 1 -31.24 -51.38 19.41
CA MET A 1 -30.12 -50.65 20.05
C MET A 1 -29.68 -49.59 19.07
N SER A 2 -30.27 -48.38 19.15
CA SER A 2 -30.03 -47.31 18.19
C SER A 2 -29.18 -46.25 18.87
N ASN A 3 -27.88 -46.24 18.59
CA ASN A 3 -26.99 -45.16 19.02
C ASN A 3 -27.22 -43.96 18.11
N ALA A 4 -28.04 -43.01 18.58
CA ALA A 4 -28.10 -41.69 18.00
C ALA A 4 -26.86 -40.91 18.45
N THR A 5 -25.84 -40.84 17.59
CA THR A 5 -24.73 -39.91 17.75
C THR A 5 -25.31 -38.49 17.70
N ALA A 6 -25.30 -37.80 18.86
CA ALA A 6 -25.73 -36.42 18.94
C ALA A 6 -24.81 -35.54 18.08
N VAL A 7 -25.31 -35.10 16.94
CA VAL A 7 -24.67 -34.05 16.14
C VAL A 7 -24.77 -32.77 16.98
N LYS A 8 -23.63 -32.33 17.53
CA LYS A 8 -23.54 -31.04 18.21
C LYS A 8 -23.75 -29.95 17.16
N THR A 9 -24.97 -29.45 17.06
CA THR A 9 -25.29 -28.27 16.26
C THR A 9 -24.45 -27.13 16.82
N MET A 10 -23.39 -26.74 16.12
CA MET A 10 -22.68 -25.50 16.42
C MET A 10 -23.66 -24.38 16.10
N THR A 11 -24.23 -23.78 17.14
CA THR A 11 -25.00 -22.54 16.99
C THR A 11 -24.05 -21.51 16.41
N ASP A 12 -24.45 -20.86 15.32
CA ASP A 12 -23.71 -19.77 14.71
C ASP A 12 -23.56 -18.68 15.78
N GLN A 13 -22.34 -18.54 16.32
CA GLN A 13 -22.05 -17.60 17.40
C GLN A 13 -21.97 -16.21 16.78
N GLY A 14 -22.74 -15.27 17.33
CA GLY A 14 -22.74 -13.89 16.87
C GLY A 14 -21.39 -13.18 17.07
N PRO A 15 -21.14 -12.07 16.36
CA PRO A 15 -19.90 -11.29 16.45
C PRO A 15 -19.55 -10.85 17.88
N GLU A 16 -20.55 -10.69 18.75
CA GLU A 16 -20.38 -10.33 20.16
C GLU A 16 -19.62 -11.38 20.98
N TYR A 17 -19.51 -12.61 20.48
CA TYR A 17 -18.74 -13.69 21.09
C TYR A 17 -17.33 -13.84 20.45
N TYR A 18 -17.03 -13.06 19.42
CA TYR A 18 -15.70 -12.99 18.81
C TYR A 18 -14.90 -11.83 19.39
N HIS A 19 -13.76 -12.16 19.99
CA HIS A 19 -12.80 -11.13 20.41
C HIS A 19 -11.94 -10.74 19.20
N TYR A 20 -12.27 -9.61 18.58
CA TYR A 20 -11.47 -9.04 17.50
C TYR A 20 -10.25 -8.33 18.10
N GLU A 21 -9.09 -8.99 18.06
CA GLU A 21 -7.83 -8.39 18.46
C GLU A 21 -7.30 -7.48 17.35
N ASP A 22 -6.97 -6.23 17.70
CA ASP A 22 -6.27 -5.34 16.78
C ASP A 22 -4.77 -5.67 16.80
N THR A 23 -4.36 -6.55 15.89
CA THR A 23 -2.94 -6.90 15.69
C THR A 23 -2.24 -5.97 14.70
N GLY A 24 -2.96 -5.01 14.10
CA GLY A 24 -2.44 -4.15 13.05
C GLY A 24 -1.95 -4.89 11.80
N CYS A 25 -1.02 -4.26 11.08
CA CYS A 25 -0.36 -4.80 9.89
C CYS A 25 1.04 -4.18 9.67
N GLU A 26 1.71 -4.46 8.54
CA GLU A 26 3.04 -3.89 8.22
C GLU A 26 3.08 -2.36 8.07
N VAL A 27 1.93 -1.69 8.06
CA VAL A 27 1.84 -0.24 7.98
C VAL A 27 1.67 0.41 9.35
N SER A 28 0.96 -0.25 10.27
CA SER A 28 0.73 0.26 11.62
C SER A 28 0.47 -0.90 12.57
N PRO A 29 1.02 -0.90 13.80
CA PRO A 29 0.76 -1.92 14.80
C PRO A 29 -0.68 -1.90 15.34
N SER A 30 -1.45 -0.85 15.09
CA SER A 30 -2.88 -0.75 15.42
C SER A 30 -3.67 -0.09 14.29
N CYS A 31 -4.85 -0.63 13.99
CA CYS A 31 -5.79 -0.09 13.02
C CYS A 31 -6.30 1.30 13.42
N LEU A 32 -6.51 1.53 14.71
CA LEU A 32 -7.06 2.80 15.22
C LEU A 32 -6.08 3.97 15.15
N THR A 33 -4.79 3.69 14.95
CA THR A 33 -3.73 4.70 14.78
C THR A 33 -3.06 4.60 13.42
N CYS A 34 -3.70 3.93 12.46
CA CYS A 34 -3.12 3.73 11.14
C CYS A 34 -3.07 5.06 10.36
N PRO A 35 -1.92 5.43 9.77
CA PRO A 35 -1.79 6.68 9.02
C PRO A 35 -2.41 6.62 7.62
N LEU A 36 -2.84 5.45 7.16
CA LEU A 36 -3.41 5.33 5.82
C LEU A 36 -4.81 5.95 5.76
N PRO A 37 -5.13 6.73 4.70
CA PRO A 37 -6.48 7.24 4.49
C PRO A 37 -7.49 6.12 4.13
N GLN A 38 -6.99 4.98 3.65
CA GLN A 38 -7.78 3.80 3.31
C GLN A 38 -7.06 2.52 3.75
N CYS A 39 -7.79 1.57 4.32
CA CYS A 39 -7.21 0.30 4.73
C CYS A 39 -6.73 -0.50 3.51
N LYS A 40 -5.51 -1.03 3.60
CA LYS A 40 -4.91 -1.85 2.53
C LYS A 40 -5.65 -3.17 2.27
N TYR A 41 -6.44 -3.66 3.24
CA TYR A 41 -7.24 -4.88 3.09
C TYR A 41 -8.59 -4.58 2.44
N ASP A 42 -9.12 -3.37 2.62
CA ASP A 42 -10.36 -2.93 1.99
C ASP A 42 -10.15 -2.69 0.49
N ASP A 43 -9.03 -2.08 0.11
CA ASP A 43 -8.63 -1.95 -1.29
C ASP A 43 -7.14 -2.29 -1.51
N PRO A 44 -6.85 -3.58 -1.77
CA PRO A 44 -5.51 -4.03 -2.08
C PRO A 44 -4.92 -3.40 -3.36
N VAL A 45 -5.77 -3.01 -4.31
CA VAL A 45 -5.33 -2.42 -5.59
C VAL A 45 -4.85 -0.99 -5.37
N TRP A 46 -5.62 -0.20 -4.63
CA TRP A 46 -5.24 1.13 -4.17
C TRP A 46 -3.91 1.08 -3.42
N PHE A 47 -3.76 0.16 -2.45
CA PHE A 47 -2.54 0.05 -1.66
C PHE A 47 -1.32 -0.29 -2.52
N GLN A 48 -1.45 -1.26 -3.44
CA GLN A 48 -0.36 -1.63 -4.34
C GLN A 48 0.03 -0.48 -5.29
N ARG A 49 -0.96 0.27 -5.81
CA ARG A 49 -0.73 1.46 -6.65
C ARG A 49 0.06 2.52 -5.87
N HIS A 50 -0.38 2.88 -4.67
CA HIS A 50 0.26 3.91 -3.84
C HIS A 50 1.65 3.49 -3.37
N ARG A 51 1.82 2.24 -2.94
CA ARG A 51 3.13 1.69 -2.54
C ARG A 51 4.12 1.65 -3.72
N ARG A 52 3.63 1.40 -4.94
CA ARG A 52 4.47 1.51 -6.14
C ARG A 52 4.85 2.96 -6.41
N LEU A 53 3.88 3.87 -6.38
CA LEU A 53 4.11 5.30 -6.61
C LEU A 53 5.11 5.88 -5.59
N ALA A 54 4.99 5.53 -4.31
CA ALA A 54 5.94 5.97 -3.27
C ALA A 54 7.38 5.55 -3.58
N ARG A 55 7.60 4.34 -4.13
CA ARG A 55 8.93 3.90 -4.58
C ARG A 55 9.40 4.66 -5.81
N ASP A 56 8.51 4.85 -6.77
CA ASP A 56 8.78 5.58 -8.01
C ASP A 56 9.15 7.06 -7.71
N LEU A 57 8.48 7.69 -6.75
CA LEU A 57 8.76 9.06 -6.30
C LEU A 57 10.14 9.21 -5.67
N LYS A 58 10.63 8.18 -4.95
CA LYS A 58 12.02 8.18 -4.45
C LYS A 58 13.04 8.17 -5.59
N VAL A 59 12.82 7.35 -6.62
CA VAL A 59 13.67 7.35 -7.82
C VAL A 59 13.63 8.71 -8.51
N TRP A 60 12.42 9.25 -8.70
CA TRP A 60 12.20 10.54 -9.35
C TRP A 60 12.83 11.71 -8.58
N SER A 61 12.72 11.75 -7.24
CA SER A 61 13.31 12.80 -6.42
C SER A 61 14.83 12.76 -6.47
N THR A 62 15.44 11.57 -6.40
CA THR A 62 16.90 11.41 -6.56
C THR A 62 17.37 11.87 -7.94
N MET A 63 16.64 11.51 -9.01
CA MET A 63 16.96 11.98 -10.36
C MET A 63 16.97 13.51 -10.45
N GLN A 64 16.00 14.18 -9.84
CA GLN A 64 15.92 15.64 -9.85
C GLN A 64 17.01 16.28 -9.00
N SER A 65 17.25 15.78 -7.78
CA SER A 65 18.24 16.35 -6.86
C SER A 65 19.67 16.20 -7.37
N GLU A 66 19.98 15.07 -7.98
CA GLU A 66 21.31 14.76 -8.52
C GLU A 66 21.45 15.10 -10.02
N ARG A 67 20.37 15.58 -10.66
CA ARG A 67 20.30 15.91 -12.09
C ARG A 67 20.70 14.76 -13.02
N LEU A 68 20.31 13.54 -12.66
CA LEU A 68 20.65 12.34 -13.42
C LEU A 68 19.89 12.30 -14.75
N THR A 69 20.59 11.90 -15.80
CA THR A 69 19.97 11.46 -17.06
C THR A 69 19.26 10.12 -16.89
N ALA A 70 18.45 9.74 -17.89
CA ALA A 70 17.73 8.46 -17.85
C ALA A 70 18.68 7.25 -17.84
N ASP A 71 19.82 7.34 -18.51
CA ASP A 71 20.83 6.27 -18.57
C ASP A 71 21.59 6.13 -17.24
N GLU A 72 21.99 7.25 -16.63
CA GLU A 72 22.64 7.25 -15.32
C GLU A 72 21.71 6.73 -14.23
N ALA A 73 20.43 7.14 -14.26
CA ALA A 73 19.43 6.62 -13.33
C ALA A 73 19.19 5.11 -13.53
N ALA A 74 19.14 4.64 -14.78
CA ALA A 74 18.99 3.22 -15.09
C ALA A 74 20.13 2.39 -14.49
N GLN A 75 21.37 2.85 -14.65
CA GLN A 75 22.54 2.23 -14.04
C GLN A 75 22.48 2.28 -12.50
N ARG A 76 22.23 3.46 -11.92
CA ARG A 76 22.20 3.68 -10.47
C ARG A 76 21.17 2.78 -9.76
N PHE A 77 19.99 2.64 -10.35
CA PHE A 77 18.90 1.85 -9.76
C PHE A 77 18.86 0.40 -10.26
N SER A 78 19.83 -0.02 -11.08
CA SER A 78 19.89 -1.37 -11.67
C SER A 78 18.60 -1.77 -12.39
N VAL A 79 18.07 -0.84 -13.21
CA VAL A 79 16.86 -1.05 -14.02
C VAL A 79 17.11 -0.66 -15.47
N THR A 80 16.18 -1.01 -16.36
CA THR A 80 16.25 -0.56 -17.75
C THR A 80 15.88 0.92 -17.89
N VAL A 81 16.41 1.58 -18.92
CA VAL A 81 16.02 2.95 -19.31
C VAL A 81 14.50 3.06 -19.54
N ARG A 82 13.87 2.03 -20.12
CA ARG A 82 12.41 1.94 -20.27
C ARG A 82 11.70 2.00 -18.93
N THR A 83 12.24 1.36 -17.89
CA THR A 83 11.70 1.43 -16.53
C THR A 83 11.76 2.85 -16.00
N ILE A 84 12.89 3.56 -16.21
CA ILE A 84 13.03 4.97 -15.83
C ILE A 84 11.97 5.83 -16.50
N PHE A 85 11.78 5.74 -17.82
CA PHE A 85 10.73 6.51 -18.50
C PHE A 85 9.31 6.19 -17.98
N ARG A 86 9.04 4.92 -17.64
CA ARG A 86 7.75 4.52 -17.03
C ARG A 86 7.57 5.09 -15.63
N ILE A 87 8.64 5.20 -14.85
CA ILE A 87 8.64 5.84 -13.53
C ILE A 87 8.35 7.32 -13.69
N THR A 88 9.13 8.02 -14.52
CA THR A 88 8.95 9.44 -14.84
C THR A 88 7.53 9.76 -15.26
N ARG A 89 6.95 8.97 -16.16
CA ARG A 89 5.56 9.15 -16.59
C ARG A 89 4.59 9.00 -15.42
N ARG A 90 4.68 7.92 -14.63
CA ARG A 90 3.78 7.71 -13.49
C ARG A 90 3.88 8.81 -12.44
N CYS A 91 5.09 9.28 -12.13
CA CYS A 91 5.28 10.37 -11.18
C CYS A 91 4.67 11.67 -11.70
N ARG A 92 4.82 11.97 -13.00
CA ARG A 92 4.19 13.12 -13.63
C ARG A 92 2.67 13.03 -13.59
N ASP A 93 2.12 11.89 -14.02
CA ASP A 93 0.67 11.64 -14.01
C ASP A 93 0.13 11.81 -12.57
N ALA A 94 0.81 11.26 -11.56
CA ALA A 94 0.41 11.42 -10.16
C ALA A 94 0.49 12.86 -9.64
N ILE A 95 1.50 13.65 -10.03
CA ILE A 95 1.58 15.08 -9.66
C ILE A 95 0.46 15.88 -10.33
N MET A 96 0.02 15.49 -11.52
CA MET A 96 -1.07 16.14 -12.24
C MET A 96 -2.46 15.72 -11.75
N GLU A 97 -2.62 14.46 -11.31
CA GLU A 97 -3.86 13.91 -10.75
C GLU A 97 -4.07 14.29 -9.27
N ALA A 98 -3.01 14.69 -8.56
CA ALA A 98 -3.13 15.16 -7.19
C ALA A 98 -3.65 16.59 -7.16
N ASP A 99 -4.94 16.74 -6.85
CA ASP A 99 -5.48 17.98 -6.27
C ASP A 99 -4.86 18.16 -4.87
N GLY A 100 -3.62 18.65 -4.78
CA GLY A 100 -2.92 19.27 -3.64
C GLY A 100 -2.78 18.52 -2.29
N GLU A 101 -3.82 17.82 -1.82
CA GLU A 101 -4.05 17.46 -0.42
C GLU A 101 -3.61 16.02 -0.09
N GLU A 102 -3.67 15.09 -1.04
CA GLU A 102 -3.40 13.66 -0.82
C GLU A 102 -1.89 13.30 -0.81
N LEU A 103 -1.06 14.04 -1.54
CA LEU A 103 0.41 13.86 -1.58
C LEU A 103 1.10 14.32 -0.28
N LEU A 104 0.56 15.33 0.39
CA LEU A 104 1.08 15.83 1.68
C LEU A 104 0.87 14.81 2.80
N ALA A 105 -0.26 14.08 2.79
CA ALA A 105 -0.56 13.03 3.76
C ALA A 105 0.35 11.79 3.61
N LEU A 106 0.81 11.50 2.39
CA LEU A 106 1.69 10.35 2.09
C LEU A 106 3.19 10.65 2.28
N ALA A 107 3.56 11.93 2.45
CA ALA A 107 4.94 12.39 2.62
C ALA A 107 5.27 12.84 4.06
N ALA A 108 4.31 12.78 4.97
CA ALA A 108 4.55 12.99 6.39
C ALA A 108 5.03 11.67 7.01
N ASP A 109 6.32 11.64 7.37
CA ASP A 109 6.93 10.62 8.24
C ASP A 109 6.41 10.72 9.68
#